data_AF-A0A7C4JSL2-F1
#
_entry.id   AF-A0A7C4JSL2-F1
#
_cell.length_a   1.000
_cell.length_b   1.000
_cell.length_c   1.000
_cell.angle_alpha   90.00
_cell.angle_beta   90.00
_cell.angle_gamma   90.00
#
_symmetry.space_group_name_H-M   'P 1'
#
loop_
_entity.id
_entity.type
_entity.pdbx_description
1 polymer ?
#
loop_
_entity_poly.entity_id
_entity_poly.type
_entity_poly.pdbx_seq_one_letter_code
_entity_poly.pdbx_strand_id
1 'polypeptide(L)'
;MGKKFLIKSVILGLIMNLLLSISVIGEEIKEGEKIKKAEELPEVVVTGEKIITPTKETAETVYTGIGITKKGIELSGEKGSSNVWSILNFLPGVFFESPDPAGISSTQRTIIIRGISGSLGTMSVEGVPVYGGNPIGPREYIFDLDNMEAIDVYKGVIPVDLGTGAGTRGGTVELKPKWGKR
;
A
#
# COMPACT_ATOMS: atom_id res chain seq x y z
N MET A 1 -30.43 -92.81 -41.87
CA MET A 1 -29.51 -91.90 -42.59
C MET A 1 -29.51 -90.49 -41.95
N GLY A 2 -29.26 -90.35 -40.63
CA GLY A 2 -29.65 -89.10 -39.92
C GLY A 2 -28.79 -88.58 -38.75
N LYS A 3 -27.74 -89.26 -38.27
CA LYS A 3 -26.92 -88.76 -37.14
C LYS A 3 -25.59 -88.10 -37.55
N LYS A 4 -24.91 -88.61 -38.59
CA LYS A 4 -23.65 -88.02 -39.11
C LYS A 4 -23.85 -86.69 -39.85
N PHE A 5 -25.04 -86.47 -40.40
CA PHE A 5 -25.38 -85.24 -41.11
C PHE A 5 -25.69 -84.09 -40.13
N LEU A 6 -26.36 -84.41 -39.01
CA LEU A 6 -26.69 -83.45 -37.96
C LEU A 6 -25.42 -82.88 -37.28
N ILE A 7 -24.46 -83.75 -36.96
CA ILE A 7 -23.19 -83.34 -36.32
C ILE A 7 -22.34 -82.44 -37.24
N LYS A 8 -22.30 -82.73 -38.54
CA LYS A 8 -21.60 -81.87 -39.52
C LYS A 8 -22.26 -80.50 -39.66
N SER A 9 -23.60 -80.42 -39.60
CA SER A 9 -24.34 -79.16 -39.68
C SER A 9 -24.15 -78.29 -38.44
N VAL A 10 -24.08 -78.89 -37.24
CA VAL A 10 -23.82 -78.15 -35.99
C VAL A 10 -22.39 -77.61 -35.94
N ILE A 11 -21.39 -78.41 -36.36
CA ILE A 11 -19.99 -77.96 -36.41
C ILE A 11 -19.80 -76.83 -37.43
N LEU A 12 -20.46 -76.93 -38.60
CA LEU A 12 -20.39 -75.87 -39.61
C LEU A 12 -21.06 -74.58 -39.15
N GLY A 13 -22.20 -74.66 -38.44
CA GLY A 13 -22.86 -73.50 -37.84
C GLY A 13 -22.05 -72.83 -36.73
N LEU A 14 -21.27 -73.62 -35.97
CA LEU A 14 -20.41 -73.10 -34.90
C LEU A 14 -19.16 -72.41 -35.47
N ILE A 15 -18.58 -72.97 -36.54
CA ILE A 15 -17.46 -72.35 -37.28
C ILE A 15 -17.91 -71.05 -37.97
N MET A 16 -19.11 -71.02 -38.54
CA MET A 16 -19.62 -69.83 -39.23
C MET A 16 -19.95 -68.69 -38.26
N ASN A 17 -20.45 -68.99 -37.05
CA ASN A 17 -20.62 -68.00 -35.98
C ASN A 17 -19.28 -67.49 -35.42
N LEU A 18 -18.25 -68.33 -35.36
CA LEU A 18 -16.91 -67.92 -34.91
C LEU A 18 -16.18 -67.05 -35.96
N LEU A 19 -16.47 -67.23 -37.25
CA LEU A 19 -15.95 -66.37 -38.33
C LEU A 19 -16.67 -65.02 -38.42
N LEU A 20 -17.97 -64.97 -38.08
CA LEU A 20 -18.74 -63.72 -38.06
C LEU A 20 -18.38 -62.80 -36.88
N SER A 21 -17.94 -63.35 -35.74
CA SER A 21 -17.49 -62.54 -34.60
C SER A 21 -16.12 -61.90 -34.80
N ILE A 22 -15.24 -62.51 -35.62
CA ILE A 22 -13.91 -61.96 -35.94
C ILE A 22 -14.02 -60.71 -36.84
N SER A 23 -15.03 -60.66 -37.73
CA SER A 23 -15.28 -59.51 -38.61
C SER A 23 -15.69 -58.26 -37.84
N VAL A 24 -16.53 -58.40 -36.80
CA VAL A 24 -17.04 -57.29 -35.98
C VAL A 24 -15.94 -56.72 -35.08
N ILE A 25 -15.00 -57.55 -34.63
CA ILE A 25 -13.84 -57.11 -33.82
C ILE A 25 -12.78 -56.40 -34.69
N GLY A 26 -12.71 -56.70 -35.99
CA GLY A 26 -11.72 -56.12 -36.91
C GLY A 26 -12.01 -54.68 -37.36
N GLU A 27 -13.29 -54.27 -37.34
CA GLU A 27 -13.70 -52.90 -37.72
C GLU A 27 -13.55 -51.90 -36.56
N GLU A 28 -13.83 -52.28 -35.31
CA GLU A 28 -13.63 -51.39 -34.15
C GLU A 28 -12.15 -51.04 -33.89
N ILE A 29 -11.21 -51.89 -34.32
CA ILE A 29 -9.77 -51.66 -34.07
C ILE A 29 -9.17 -50.65 -35.07
N LYS A 30 -9.81 -50.38 -36.21
CA LYS A 30 -9.24 -49.50 -37.26
C LYS A 30 -9.65 -48.04 -37.19
N GLU A 31 -10.59 -47.67 -36.32
CA GLU A 31 -11.09 -46.28 -36.25
C GLU A 31 -10.59 -45.51 -35.00
N GLY A 32 -9.87 -46.18 -34.10
CA GLY A 32 -9.30 -45.58 -32.87
C GLY A 32 -7.95 -44.86 -33.03
N GLU A 33 -7.27 -44.97 -34.18
CA GLU A 33 -5.94 -44.39 -34.41
C GLU A 33 -5.97 -43.11 -35.26
N LYS A 34 -6.71 -42.11 -34.79
CA LYS A 34 -6.48 -40.70 -35.17
C LYS A 34 -6.56 -39.78 -33.96
N ILE A 35 -5.83 -40.14 -32.90
CA ILE A 35 -5.48 -39.16 -31.87
C ILE A 35 -4.40 -38.26 -32.48
N LYS A 36 -4.80 -37.03 -32.84
CA LYS A 36 -3.85 -35.99 -33.25
C LYS A 36 -2.76 -35.92 -32.20
N LYS A 37 -1.53 -36.24 -32.60
CA LYS A 37 -0.34 -36.00 -31.79
C LYS A 37 -0.34 -34.50 -31.46
N ALA A 38 -0.64 -34.17 -30.21
CA ALA A 38 -0.50 -32.81 -29.73
C ALA A 38 0.98 -32.47 -29.85
N GLU A 39 1.31 -31.49 -30.69
CA GLU A 39 2.63 -30.88 -30.68
C GLU A 39 2.79 -30.21 -29.32
N GLU A 40 3.58 -30.81 -28.44
CA GLU A 40 3.99 -30.20 -27.19
C GLU A 40 4.86 -29.00 -27.54
N LEU A 41 4.34 -27.80 -27.27
CA LEU A 41 5.11 -26.57 -27.40
C LEU A 41 6.28 -26.63 -26.41
N PRO A 42 7.49 -26.23 -26.82
CA PRO A 42 8.62 -26.19 -25.91
C PRO A 42 8.32 -25.24 -24.75
N GLU A 43 8.63 -25.68 -23.53
CA GLU A 43 8.47 -24.87 -22.32
C GLU A 43 9.33 -23.60 -22.42
N VAL A 44 8.68 -22.44 -22.47
CA VAL A 44 9.37 -21.14 -22.45
C VAL A 44 9.62 -20.77 -20.99
N VAL A 45 10.79 -21.15 -20.48
CA VAL A 45 11.24 -20.74 -19.15
C VAL A 45 11.77 -19.31 -19.23
N VAL A 46 10.95 -18.35 -18.79
CA VAL A 46 11.36 -16.95 -18.63
C VAL A 46 12.29 -16.87 -17.42
N THR A 47 13.59 -16.87 -17.67
CA THR A 47 14.60 -16.58 -16.64
C THR A 47 14.85 -15.08 -16.61
N GLY A 48 14.31 -14.41 -15.60
CA GLY A 48 14.69 -13.05 -15.24
C GLY A 48 15.68 -13.11 -14.08
N GLU A 49 16.75 -12.32 -14.13
CA GLU A 49 17.50 -12.02 -12.91
C GLU A 49 16.53 -11.39 -11.91
N LYS A 50 16.32 -12.08 -10.78
CA LYS A 50 15.61 -11.48 -9.66
C LYS A 50 16.52 -10.38 -9.14
N ILE A 51 16.23 -9.14 -9.52
CA ILE A 51 16.87 -7.97 -8.92
C ILE A 51 16.41 -7.93 -7.45
N ILE A 52 17.17 -8.59 -6.58
CA ILE A 52 17.02 -8.49 -5.13
C ILE A 52 17.83 -7.27 -4.68
N THR A 53 17.54 -6.10 -5.25
CA THR A 53 17.99 -4.88 -4.58
C THR A 53 17.21 -4.81 -3.27
N PRO A 54 17.88 -4.67 -2.11
CA PRO A 54 17.18 -4.20 -0.93
C PRO A 54 16.50 -2.89 -1.34
N THR A 55 15.18 -2.88 -1.43
CA THR A 55 14.39 -1.77 -2.01
C THR A 55 14.35 -0.54 -1.10
N LYS A 56 15.31 -0.45 -0.20
CA LYS A 56 15.45 0.64 0.76
C LYS A 56 16.95 0.95 0.81
N GLU A 57 17.35 1.98 0.09
CA GLU A 57 18.63 2.63 0.38
C GLU A 57 18.62 3.05 1.86
N THR A 58 19.74 2.97 2.56
CA THR A 58 19.76 3.30 4.00
C THR A 58 19.33 4.76 4.28
N ALA A 59 19.41 5.62 3.24
CA ALA A 59 18.93 6.99 3.26
C ALA A 59 17.47 7.18 2.78
N GLU A 60 16.81 6.13 2.26
CA GLU A 60 15.39 6.20 1.87
C GLU A 60 14.49 6.16 3.10
N THR A 61 13.92 7.31 3.41
CA THR A 61 12.85 7.43 4.39
C THR A 61 11.49 7.29 3.69
N VAL A 62 10.54 6.65 4.36
CA VAL A 62 9.16 6.50 3.87
C VAL A 62 8.33 7.79 3.99
N TYR A 63 8.93 8.86 4.51
CA TYR A 63 8.29 10.11 4.86
C TYR A 63 8.95 11.29 4.16
N THR A 64 8.18 12.34 3.89
CA THR A 64 8.74 13.60 3.41
C THR A 64 8.78 14.58 4.57
N GLY A 65 9.98 14.87 5.07
CA GLY A 65 10.23 15.89 6.08
C GLY A 65 10.59 17.22 5.43
N ILE A 66 10.00 18.32 5.89
CA ILE A 66 10.42 19.69 5.54
C ILE A 66 10.60 20.48 6.82
N GLY A 67 11.79 21.05 7.01
CA GLY A 67 12.08 21.91 8.15
C GLY A 67 12.05 23.39 7.81
N ILE A 68 11.33 24.16 8.61
CA ILE A 68 11.29 25.61 8.56
C ILE A 68 12.23 26.13 9.64
N THR A 69 13.32 26.76 9.19
CA THR A 69 14.33 27.34 10.07
C THR A 69 13.80 28.58 10.79
N LYS A 70 14.47 29.01 11.88
CA LYS A 70 14.18 30.27 12.57
C LYS A 70 14.02 31.45 11.62
N LYS A 71 14.94 31.59 10.66
CA LYS A 71 14.87 32.64 9.63
C LYS A 71 13.62 32.53 8.77
N GLY A 72 13.16 31.31 8.46
CA GLY A 72 11.90 31.09 7.74
C GLY A 72 10.67 31.48 8.55
N ILE A 73 10.69 31.23 9.87
CA ILE A 73 9.64 31.68 10.80
C ILE A 73 9.58 33.21 10.80
N GLU A 74 10.71 33.89 10.96
CA GLU A 74 10.81 35.36 10.98
C GLU A 74 10.34 35.99 9.65
N LEU A 75 10.72 35.41 8.51
CA LEU A 75 10.30 35.87 7.19
C LEU A 75 8.79 35.70 6.93
N SER A 76 8.10 34.86 7.71
CA SER A 76 6.65 34.66 7.59
C SER A 76 5.84 35.83 8.18
N GLY A 77 6.50 36.81 8.81
CA GLY A 77 5.88 38.02 9.35
C GLY A 77 4.96 37.76 10.55
N GLU A 78 4.07 38.72 10.83
CA GLU A 78 3.17 38.68 11.99
C GLU A 78 2.21 37.48 11.94
N LYS A 79 1.67 37.17 10.75
CA LYS A 79 0.77 36.03 10.56
C LYS A 79 1.46 34.69 10.79
N GLY A 80 2.76 34.60 10.46
CA GLY A 80 3.57 33.44 10.78
C GLY A 80 3.87 33.34 12.27
N SER A 81 4.15 34.47 12.92
CA SER A 81 4.54 34.50 14.33
C SER A 81 3.40 34.21 15.30
N SER A 82 2.13 34.38 14.88
CA SER A 82 0.97 34.13 15.74
C SER A 82 0.52 32.66 15.81
N ASN A 83 0.75 31.86 14.75
CA ASN A 83 0.27 30.49 14.67
C ASN A 83 1.18 29.59 13.84
N VAL A 84 1.57 28.46 14.40
CA VAL A 84 2.37 27.42 13.73
C VAL A 84 1.78 27.02 12.37
N TRP A 85 0.47 26.74 12.31
CA TRP A 85 -0.19 26.27 11.09
C TRP A 85 -0.26 27.33 9.99
N SER A 86 -0.33 28.61 10.34
CA SER A 86 -0.27 29.70 9.38
C SER A 86 1.05 29.70 8.62
N ILE A 87 2.17 29.41 9.31
CA ILE A 87 3.48 29.24 8.68
C ILE A 87 3.45 28.06 7.71
N LEU A 88 2.84 26.94 8.09
CA LEU A 88 2.91 25.72 7.26
C LEU A 88 2.09 25.82 5.96
N ASN A 89 1.20 26.80 5.83
CA ASN A 89 0.25 26.88 4.71
C ASN A 89 0.91 27.20 3.36
N PHE A 90 2.16 27.67 3.32
CA PHE A 90 2.90 27.81 2.06
C PHE A 90 3.51 26.48 1.57
N LEU A 91 3.58 25.46 2.43
CA LEU A 91 4.19 24.19 2.08
C LEU A 91 3.28 23.39 1.14
N PRO A 92 3.83 22.76 0.09
CA PRO A 92 3.02 21.97 -0.82
C PRO A 92 2.40 20.77 -0.11
N GLY A 93 1.10 20.53 -0.32
CA GLY A 93 0.38 19.42 0.28
C GLY A 93 0.09 19.57 1.78
N VAL A 94 0.22 20.80 2.31
CA VAL A 94 -0.34 21.20 3.61
C VAL A 94 -1.37 22.29 3.31
N PHE A 95 -2.54 22.18 3.91
CA PHE A 95 -3.59 23.18 3.83
C PHE A 95 -4.14 23.44 5.21
N PHE A 96 -4.18 24.71 5.59
CA PHE A 96 -4.69 25.17 6.87
C PHE A 96 -5.85 26.13 6.63
N GLU A 97 -6.99 25.80 7.23
CA GLU A 97 -8.20 26.62 7.19
C GLU A 97 -8.70 26.88 8.60
N SER A 98 -9.05 28.14 8.86
CA SER A 98 -9.61 28.62 10.11
C SER A 98 -10.67 29.67 9.79
N PRO A 99 -11.83 29.65 10.47
CA PRO A 99 -12.83 30.71 10.36
C PRO A 99 -12.33 32.03 10.98
N ASP A 100 -11.31 31.97 11.84
CA ASP A 100 -10.63 33.13 12.40
C ASP A 100 -9.49 33.60 11.45
N PRO A 101 -9.61 34.80 10.84
CA PRO A 101 -8.59 35.35 9.95
C PRO A 101 -7.27 35.69 10.66
N ALA A 102 -7.33 35.99 11.97
CA ALA A 102 -6.14 36.29 12.77
C ALA A 102 -5.34 35.01 13.10
N GLY A 103 -5.96 33.84 12.95
CA GLY A 103 -5.34 32.55 13.25
C GLY A 103 -5.04 32.35 14.73
N ILE A 104 -5.76 33.02 15.63
CA ILE A 104 -5.60 32.90 17.09
C ILE A 104 -6.49 31.77 17.63
N SER A 105 -7.57 31.43 16.92
CA SER A 105 -8.48 30.34 17.29
C SER A 105 -7.75 29.00 17.41
N SER A 106 -7.87 28.38 18.58
CA SER A 106 -7.20 27.13 18.89
C SER A 106 -8.06 25.88 18.67
N THR A 107 -9.38 26.03 18.58
CA THR A 107 -10.33 24.90 18.65
C THR A 107 -11.13 24.69 17.37
N GLN A 108 -11.17 25.68 16.48
CA GLN A 108 -11.96 25.61 15.25
C GLN A 108 -11.03 25.75 14.06
N ARG A 109 -10.38 24.66 13.67
CA ARG A 109 -9.48 24.65 12.51
C ARG A 109 -9.45 23.30 11.82
N THR A 110 -9.23 23.35 10.52
CA THR A 110 -9.08 22.20 9.65
C THR A 110 -7.67 22.19 9.09
N ILE A 111 -6.99 21.05 9.25
CA ILE A 111 -5.66 20.83 8.69
C ILE A 111 -5.75 19.64 7.75
N ILE A 112 -5.23 19.81 6.55
CA ILE A 112 -5.18 18.77 5.53
C ILE A 112 -3.71 18.57 5.14
N ILE A 113 -3.21 17.35 5.32
CA ILE A 113 -1.85 16.99 4.90
C ILE A 113 -1.98 15.82 3.93
N ARG A 114 -1.41 15.97 2.72
CA ARG A 114 -1.53 14.99 1.61
C ARG A 114 -2.98 14.58 1.31
N GLY A 115 -3.92 15.51 1.42
CA GLY A 115 -5.34 15.28 1.16
C GLY A 115 -6.11 14.60 2.30
N ILE A 116 -5.45 14.26 3.41
CA ILE A 116 -6.10 13.65 4.57
C ILE A 116 -6.45 14.75 5.57
N SER A 117 -7.74 14.92 5.86
CA SER A 117 -8.22 15.90 6.83
C SER A 117 -8.08 15.43 8.27
N GLY A 118 -7.61 16.34 9.12
CA GLY A 118 -7.53 16.20 10.56
C GLY A 118 -8.18 17.40 11.24
N SER A 119 -9.04 17.12 12.23
CA SER A 119 -9.50 18.15 13.15
C SER A 119 -8.33 18.51 14.06
N LEU A 120 -7.94 19.78 14.09
CA LEU A 120 -6.85 20.35 14.94
C LEU A 120 -5.41 19.92 14.63
N GLY A 121 -5.22 18.82 13.88
CA GLY A 121 -3.91 18.31 13.50
C GLY A 121 -3.20 17.53 14.62
N THR A 122 -1.90 17.34 14.46
CA THR A 122 -1.03 16.62 15.40
C THR A 122 0.29 17.36 15.51
N MET A 123 0.80 17.46 16.73
CA MET A 123 2.01 18.19 17.02
C MET A 123 2.75 17.60 18.21
N SER A 124 4.07 17.61 18.13
CA SER A 124 4.98 17.19 19.18
C SER A 124 6.07 18.24 19.41
N VAL A 125 6.67 18.18 20.60
CA VAL A 125 7.84 18.96 21.00
C VAL A 125 8.86 17.96 21.52
N GLU A 126 10.04 17.92 20.91
CA GLU A 126 11.09 16.94 21.20
C GLU A 126 10.56 15.48 21.23
N GLY A 127 9.69 15.15 20.28
CA GLY A 127 9.03 13.84 20.16
C GLY A 127 7.93 13.57 21.21
N VAL A 128 7.64 14.52 22.10
CA VAL A 128 6.56 14.41 23.09
C VAL A 128 5.29 15.06 22.51
N PRO A 129 4.19 14.31 22.32
CA PRO A 129 2.95 14.89 21.82
C PRO A 129 2.41 15.97 22.76
N VAL A 130 2.12 17.14 22.22
CA VAL A 130 1.55 18.25 23.01
C VAL A 130 0.04 18.17 22.97
N TYR A 131 -0.53 17.08 23.49
CA TYR A 131 -1.95 16.76 23.36
C TYR A 131 -2.71 17.03 24.65
N GLY A 132 -3.82 17.76 24.57
CA GLY A 132 -4.71 18.01 25.71
C GLY A 132 -5.91 17.08 25.73
N GLY A 133 -6.39 16.73 26.93
CA GLY A 133 -7.56 15.87 27.11
C GLY A 133 -8.91 16.56 26.89
N ASN A 134 -9.04 17.86 27.19
CA ASN A 134 -10.26 18.64 26.98
C ASN A 134 -9.96 20.11 26.62
N PRO A 135 -10.35 20.61 25.43
CA PRO A 135 -10.83 19.85 24.27
C PRO A 135 -9.74 18.91 23.72
N ILE A 136 -10.11 17.78 23.13
CA ILE A 136 -9.15 16.82 22.53
C ILE A 136 -8.36 17.55 21.43
N GLY A 137 -7.03 17.48 21.42
CA GLY A 137 -6.20 18.04 20.34
C GLY A 137 -4.83 18.60 20.77
N PRO A 138 -3.98 19.01 19.82
CA PRO A 138 -2.71 19.67 20.12
C PRO A 138 -2.89 21.01 20.85
N ARG A 139 -1.86 21.43 21.58
CA ARG A 139 -1.79 22.68 22.37
C ARG A 139 -0.63 23.55 21.93
N GLU A 140 -0.57 23.87 20.65
CA GLU A 140 0.52 24.67 20.10
C GLU A 140 0.52 26.12 20.58
N TYR A 141 -0.66 26.66 20.92
CA TYR A 141 -0.84 28.05 21.36
C TYR A 141 -0.17 28.38 22.70
N ILE A 142 0.32 27.39 23.44
CA ILE A 142 1.10 27.63 24.67
C ILE A 142 2.56 27.96 24.36
N PHE A 143 2.98 27.76 23.11
CA PHE A 143 4.33 28.03 22.68
C PHE A 143 4.39 29.33 21.91
N ASP A 144 5.37 30.14 22.30
CA ASP A 144 5.79 31.29 21.52
C ASP A 144 6.74 30.83 20.42
N LEU A 145 6.43 31.20 19.18
CA LEU A 145 7.27 30.92 18.01
C LEU A 145 8.61 31.68 18.05
N ASP A 146 8.71 32.73 18.85
CA ASP A 146 9.98 33.39 19.12
C ASP A 146 10.96 32.47 19.85
N ASN A 147 10.43 31.55 20.67
CA ASN A 147 11.20 30.56 21.40
C ASN A 147 11.46 29.28 20.60
N MET A 148 11.08 29.22 19.33
CA MET A 148 11.35 28.07 18.45
C MET A 148 12.58 28.30 17.59
N GLU A 149 13.45 27.29 17.50
CA GLU A 149 14.59 27.25 16.57
C GLU A 149 14.17 26.76 15.19
N ALA A 150 13.25 25.80 15.13
CA ALA A 150 12.71 25.26 13.88
C ALA A 150 11.32 24.64 14.06
N ILE A 151 10.62 24.46 12.95
CA ILE A 151 9.37 23.71 12.85
C ILE A 151 9.53 22.69 11.72
N ASP A 152 9.46 21.40 12.03
CA ASP A 152 9.56 20.34 11.03
C ASP A 152 8.20 19.73 10.75
N VAL A 153 7.90 19.46 9.48
CA VAL A 153 6.66 18.84 9.03
C VAL A 153 6.98 17.52 8.36
N TYR A 154 6.46 16.44 8.90
CA TYR A 154 6.57 15.09 8.37
C TYR A 154 5.27 14.69 7.73
N LYS A 155 5.27 14.50 6.40
CA LYS A 155 4.07 14.15 5.63
C LYS A 155 4.02 12.64 5.40
N GLY A 156 2.88 12.03 5.70
CA GLY A 156 2.66 10.59 5.61
C GLY A 156 3.07 9.86 6.89
N VAL A 157 3.86 8.79 6.72
CA VAL A 157 4.35 7.98 7.84
C VAL A 157 5.23 8.84 8.75
N ILE A 158 5.09 8.68 10.06
CA ILE A 158 5.89 9.43 11.03
C ILE A 158 7.21 8.67 11.28
N PRO A 159 8.36 9.38 11.37
CA PRO A 159 9.60 8.76 11.83
C PRO A 159 9.39 8.10 13.20
N VAL A 160 9.90 6.87 13.38
CA VAL A 160 9.76 6.12 14.65
C VAL A 160 10.37 6.91 15.82
N ASP A 161 11.40 7.67 15.52
CA ASP A 161 12.21 8.47 16.42
C ASP A 161 11.49 9.74 16.91
N LEU A 162 10.40 10.14 16.25
CA LEU A 162 9.61 11.35 16.58
C LEU A 162 8.49 11.09 17.62
N GLY A 163 8.46 9.89 18.21
CA GLY A 163 7.48 9.52 19.22
C GLY A 163 6.16 8.98 18.67
N THR A 164 5.10 9.07 19.47
CA THR A 164 3.86 8.30 19.24
C THR A 164 2.96 8.88 18.14
N GLY A 165 3.23 10.10 17.66
CA GLY A 165 2.44 10.71 16.60
C GLY A 165 0.95 10.82 16.93
N ALA A 166 0.60 11.01 18.20
CA ALA A 166 -0.78 10.97 18.67
C ALA A 166 -1.68 11.92 17.86
N GLY A 167 -2.80 11.39 17.36
CA GLY A 167 -3.75 12.13 16.52
C GLY A 167 -3.31 12.33 15.07
N THR A 168 -2.22 11.71 14.61
CA THR A 168 -1.81 11.78 13.20
C THR A 168 -2.78 11.10 12.26
N ARG A 169 -2.96 11.69 11.09
CA ARG A 169 -3.71 11.08 9.97
C ARG A 169 -2.99 11.25 8.65
N GLY A 170 -2.52 12.46 8.34
CA GLY A 170 -1.79 12.78 7.10
C GLY A 170 -0.31 13.09 7.29
N GLY A 171 0.18 13.14 8.53
CA GLY A 171 1.49 13.63 8.89
C GLY A 171 1.48 14.32 10.25
N THR A 172 2.66 14.71 10.74
CA THR A 172 2.83 15.38 12.03
C THR A 172 3.79 16.55 11.96
N VAL A 173 3.67 17.45 12.93
CA VAL A 173 4.49 18.65 13.07
C VAL A 173 5.32 18.53 14.34
N GLU A 174 6.62 18.75 14.22
CA GLU A 174 7.55 18.79 15.33
C GLU A 174 7.99 20.23 15.56
N LEU A 175 7.76 20.72 16.76
CA LEU A 175 8.30 22.00 17.23
C LEU A 175 9.65 21.75 17.89
N LYS A 176 10.66 22.54 17.51
CA LYS A 176 12.01 22.47 18.08
C LYS A 176 12.29 23.73 18.88
N PRO A 177 12.19 23.69 20.22
CA PRO A 177 12.48 24.83 21.07
C PRO A 177 13.93 25.27 20.97
N LYS A 178 14.16 26.57 21.11
CA LYS A 178 15.49 27.16 21.23
C LYS A 178 16.00 26.92 22.65
N TRP A 179 16.91 25.96 22.80
CA TRP A 179 17.59 25.73 24.06
C TRP A 179 18.67 26.78 24.32
N GLY A 180 18.83 27.18 25.58
CA GLY A 180 19.95 28.02 25.99
C GLY A 180 21.26 27.28 25.70
N LYS A 181 22.14 27.89 24.90
CA LYS A 181 23.50 27.36 24.72
C LYS A 181 24.22 27.50 26.08
N ARG A 182 24.66 26.37 26.63
CA ARG A 182 25.51 26.34 27.83
C ARG A 182 26.89 26.90 27.52
#